data_AF-A0A6H1X276-F1
#
_entry.id   AF-A0A6H1X276-F1
#
_cell.length_a   1.000
_cell.length_b   1.000
_cell.length_c   1.000
_cell.angle_alpha   90.00
_cell.angle_beta   90.00
_cell.angle_gamma   90.00
#
_symmetry.space_group_name_H-M   'P 1'
#
loop_
_entity.id
_entity.type
_entity.pdbx_description
1 polymer ?
#
loop_
_entity_poly.entity_id
_entity_poly.type
_entity_poly.pdbx_seq_one_letter_code
_entity_poly.pdbx_strand_id
1 'polypeptide(L)'
;MMIEIGSLKLDTDFEYRVIREENGDIDLFIDVNYRSLDIECDNCDFFNGRIQFPFVRSLILRLNKDSHLMTIHLMRDIDLFSAFANFEFNYENYIFNIKNNHEKVLVTRTKM
;
A
#
# COMPACT_ATOMS: atom_id res chain seq x y z
N MET A 1 12.82 -4.60 1.47
CA MET A 1 13.60 -3.70 2.35
C MET A 1 12.64 -3.22 3.42
N MET A 2 13.01 -3.39 4.69
CA MET A 2 12.16 -2.95 5.80
C MET A 2 12.48 -1.50 6.16
N ILE A 3 11.44 -0.66 6.16
CA ILE A 3 11.50 0.77 6.45
C ILE A 3 10.44 1.13 7.49
N GLU A 4 10.77 2.10 8.33
CA GLU A 4 9.87 2.63 9.35
C GLU A 4 9.58 4.10 9.06
N ILE A 5 8.29 4.43 8.93
CA ILE A 5 7.82 5.78 8.61
C ILE A 5 6.68 6.11 9.56
N GLY A 6 6.95 6.95 10.57
CA GLY A 6 6.05 7.08 11.71
C GLY A 6 5.90 5.73 12.43
N SER A 7 4.65 5.30 12.65
CA SER A 7 4.33 3.98 13.22
C SER A 7 4.16 2.87 12.17
N LEU A 8 4.27 3.19 10.87
CA LEU A 8 4.17 2.22 9.79
C LEU A 8 5.49 1.46 9.65
N LYS A 9 5.42 0.13 9.71
CA LYS A 9 6.49 -0.77 9.27
C LYS A 9 6.15 -1.29 7.88
N LEU A 10 6.90 -0.84 6.89
CA LEU A 10 6.69 -1.19 5.48
C LEU A 10 7.85 -2.06 5.00
N ASP A 11 7.56 -3.25 4.49
CA ASP A 11 8.54 -4.09 3.80
C ASP A 11 8.23 -4.15 2.31
N THR A 12 8.97 -3.36 1.53
CA THR A 12 8.74 -3.19 0.09
C THR A 12 9.96 -3.62 -0.72
N ASP A 13 9.72 -4.24 -1.89
CA ASP A 13 10.76 -4.50 -2.90
C ASP A 13 10.83 -3.40 -3.98
N PHE A 14 9.96 -2.40 -3.86
CA PHE A 14 9.84 -1.28 -4.79
C PHE A 14 10.44 -0.01 -4.20
N GLU A 15 10.93 0.86 -5.07
CA GLU A 15 11.34 2.20 -4.69
C GLU A 15 10.13 3.01 -4.20
N TYR A 16 10.37 3.81 -3.17
CA TYR A 16 9.37 4.70 -2.61
C TYR A 16 9.94 6.12 -2.52
N ARG A 17 9.04 7.10 -2.52
CA ARG A 17 9.37 8.52 -2.28
C ARG A 17 8.31 9.15 -1.40
N VAL A 18 8.73 10.00 -0.47
CA VAL A 18 7.82 10.88 0.28
C VAL A 18 7.43 12.02 -0.67
N ILE A 19 6.14 12.16 -0.98
CA ILE A 19 5.64 13.22 -1.87
C ILE A 19 4.96 14.36 -1.13
N ARG A 20 4.57 14.13 0.13
CA ARG A 20 4.00 15.15 1.02
C ARG A 20 4.29 14.79 2.47
N GLU A 21 4.64 15.78 3.27
CA GLU A 21 4.77 15.68 4.72
C GLU A 21 4.35 17.00 5.36
N GLU A 22 3.13 17.07 5.89
CA GLU A 22 2.54 18.30 6.41
C GLU A 22 1.58 18.01 7.57
N ASN A 23 1.66 18.79 8.65
CA ASN A 23 0.70 18.72 9.77
C ASN A 23 0.48 17.31 10.35
N GLY A 24 1.51 16.46 10.32
CA GLY A 24 1.42 15.08 10.80
C GLY A 24 0.98 14.06 9.74
N ASP A 25 0.52 14.49 8.57
CA ASP A 25 0.22 13.60 7.45
C ASP A 25 1.47 13.35 6.59
N ILE A 26 1.63 12.11 6.13
CA ILE A 26 2.67 11.71 5.17
C ILE A 26 2.02 10.96 4.01
N ASP A 27 2.40 11.33 2.78
CA ASP A 27 2.05 10.57 1.58
C ASP A 27 3.31 9.91 0.99
N LEU A 28 3.26 8.58 0.84
CA LEU A 28 4.29 7.78 0.20
C LEU A 28 3.83 7.38 -1.18
N PHE A 29 4.63 7.68 -2.20
CA PHE A 29 4.41 7.18 -3.54
C PHE A 29 5.29 5.96 -3.79
N ILE A 30 4.70 4.87 -4.28
CA ILE A 30 5.38 3.62 -4.60
C ILE A 30 5.06 3.26 -6.05
N ASP A 31 6.08 3.19 -6.88
CA ASP A 31 5.95 2.82 -8.28
C ASP A 31 5.92 1.29 -8.43
N VAL A 32 4.84 0.75 -8.99
CA VAL A 32 4.70 -0.70 -9.28
C VAL A 32 4.66 -1.01 -10.78
N ASN A 33 4.85 -0.01 -11.63
CA ASN A 33 5.05 -0.09 -13.08
C ASN A 33 3.98 -0.87 -13.88
N TYR A 34 2.70 -0.45 -13.77
CA TYR A 34 1.56 -1.02 -14.53
C TYR A 34 1.36 -2.52 -14.32
N ARG A 35 1.64 -3.01 -13.12
CA ARG A 35 1.55 -4.43 -12.79
C ARG A 35 0.22 -4.80 -12.16
N SER A 36 -0.14 -6.08 -12.29
CA SER A 36 -1.25 -6.65 -11.53
C SER A 36 -0.89 -6.67 -10.04
N LEU A 37 -1.80 -6.17 -9.21
CA LEU A 37 -1.65 -6.14 -7.76
C LEU A 37 -2.68 -7.06 -7.13
N ASP A 38 -2.19 -8.02 -6.35
CA ASP A 38 -3.00 -8.92 -5.54
C ASP A 38 -2.95 -8.46 -4.08
N ILE A 39 -4.11 -8.20 -3.50
CA ILE A 39 -4.25 -8.02 -2.06
C ILE A 39 -4.68 -9.37 -1.49
N GLU A 40 -3.87 -9.91 -0.59
CA GLU A 40 -4.25 -11.08 0.19
C GLU A 40 -5.33 -10.70 1.20
N CYS A 41 -6.43 -11.44 1.17
CA CYS A 41 -7.62 -11.19 1.98
C CYS A 41 -7.99 -12.42 2.81
N ASP A 42 -7.03 -13.29 3.09
CA ASP A 42 -7.25 -14.46 3.92
C ASP A 42 -7.87 -14.05 5.26
N ASN A 43 -8.94 -14.76 5.65
CA ASN A 43 -9.78 -14.46 6.82
C ASN A 43 -10.62 -13.17 6.69
N CYS A 44 -10.98 -12.75 5.48
CA CYS A 44 -12.04 -11.76 5.26
C CYS A 44 -13.39 -12.48 5.06
N ASP A 45 -14.42 -12.08 5.81
CA ASP A 45 -15.76 -12.68 5.70
C ASP A 45 -16.39 -12.52 4.30
N PHE A 46 -15.92 -11.54 3.52
CA PHE A 46 -16.45 -11.23 2.19
C PHE A 46 -15.64 -11.84 1.05
N PHE A 47 -14.33 -12.05 1.22
CA PHE A 47 -13.43 -12.52 0.16
C PHE A 47 -12.73 -13.81 0.57
N ASN A 48 -12.78 -14.82 -0.30
CA ASN A 48 -12.24 -16.15 0.01
C ASN A 48 -10.71 -16.29 -0.11
N GLY A 49 -9.99 -15.28 -0.64
CA GLY A 49 -8.53 -15.39 -0.75
C GLY A 49 -7.83 -14.11 -1.21
N ARG A 50 -8.27 -13.51 -2.33
CA ARG A 50 -7.64 -12.26 -2.80
C ARG A 50 -8.60 -11.34 -3.54
N ILE A 51 -8.24 -10.06 -3.55
CA ILE A 51 -8.73 -9.08 -4.51
C ILE A 51 -7.59 -8.76 -5.46
N GLN A 52 -7.87 -8.72 -6.76
CA GLN A 52 -6.87 -8.42 -7.78
C GLN A 52 -7.25 -7.15 -8.57
N PHE A 53 -6.27 -6.26 -8.71
CA PHE A 53 -6.37 -5.06 -9.51
C PHE A 53 -5.37 -5.14 -10.67
N PRO A 54 -5.85 -5.26 -11.93
CA PRO A 54 -4.96 -5.29 -13.09
C PRO A 54 -4.43 -3.89 -13.41
N PHE A 55 -3.22 -3.82 -13.98
CA PHE A 55 -2.59 -2.60 -14.51
C PHE A 55 -2.50 -1.42 -13.52
N VAL A 56 -2.08 -1.68 -12.28
CA VAL A 56 -1.82 -0.62 -11.30
C VAL A 56 -0.51 0.08 -11.65
N ARG A 57 -0.54 1.40 -11.85
CA ARG A 57 0.67 2.19 -12.12
C ARG A 57 1.52 2.33 -10.87
N SER A 58 0.89 2.77 -9.79
CA SER A 58 1.53 3.15 -8.54
C SER A 58 0.53 3.13 -7.39
N LEU A 59 1.07 3.24 -6.18
CA LEU A 59 0.34 3.34 -4.93
C LEU A 59 0.65 4.68 -4.26
N ILE A 60 -0.36 5.28 -3.65
CA ILE A 60 -0.15 6.33 -2.65
C ILE A 60 -0.60 5.79 -1.29
N LEU A 61 0.33 5.69 -0.34
CA LEU A 61 0.01 5.39 1.06
C LEU A 61 -0.09 6.71 1.81
N ARG A 62 -1.29 7.06 2.24
CA ARG A 62 -1.56 8.23 3.07
C ARG A 62 -1.70 7.80 4.51
N LEU A 63 -0.81 8.28 5.35
CA LEU A 63 -0.77 7.99 6.78
C LEU A 63 -0.80 9.29 7.59
N ASN A 64 -1.29 9.18 8.82
CA ASN A 64 -1.20 10.22 9.83
C ASN A 64 -0.31 9.70 10.97
N LYS A 65 0.66 10.51 11.42
CA LYS A 65 1.65 10.13 12.44
C LYS A 65 1.04 9.76 13.80
N ASP A 66 -0.16 10.23 14.09
CA ASP A 66 -0.86 10.00 15.35
C ASP A 66 -1.88 8.84 15.26
N SER A 67 -1.95 8.15 14.12
CA SER A 67 -2.90 7.07 13.85
C SER A 67 -2.19 5.78 13.41
N HIS A 68 -2.91 4.67 13.50
CA HIS A 68 -2.53 3.38 12.90
C HIS A 68 -3.38 3.03 11.68
N LEU A 69 -4.19 3.96 11.20
CA LEU A 69 -5.01 3.81 10.00
C LEU A 69 -4.36 4.55 8.84
N MET A 70 -4.11 3.86 7.74
CA MET A 70 -3.72 4.47 6.47
C MET A 70 -4.78 4.27 5.41
N THR A 71 -4.82 5.19 4.44
CA THR A 71 -5.54 5.00 3.19
C THR A 71 -4.55 4.65 2.08
N ILE A 72 -4.86 3.59 1.33
CA ILE A 72 -4.10 3.18 0.15
C ILE A 72 -4.89 3.60 -1.08
N HIS A 73 -4.28 4.39 -1.95
CA HIS A 73 -4.82 4.78 -3.25
C HIS A 73 -4.11 4.00 -4.35
N LEU A 74 -4.87 3.26 -5.16
CA LEU A 74 -4.37 2.61 -6.37
C LEU A 74 -4.51 3.57 -7.55
N MET A 75 -3.41 3.87 -8.22
CA MET A 75 -3.35 4.89 -9.26
C MET A 75 -3.30 4.25 -10.65
N ARG A 76 -4.02 4.82 -11.62
CA ARG A 76 -3.89 4.43 -13.05
C ARG A 76 -2.72 5.14 -13.73
N ASP A 77 -2.39 6.35 -13.28
CA ASP A 77 -1.34 7.19 -13.83
C ASP A 77 -0.62 7.96 -12.72
N ILE A 78 0.30 8.86 -13.08
CA ILE A 78 1.09 9.63 -12.12
C ILE A 78 0.27 10.79 -11.51
N ASP A 79 -0.86 11.16 -12.13
CA ASP A 79 -1.74 12.21 -11.62
C ASP A 79 -2.43 11.75 -10.31
N LEU A 80 -2.43 12.60 -9.29
CA LEU A 80 -3.09 12.39 -8.00
C LEU A 80 -4.61 12.13 -8.12
N PHE A 81 -5.26 12.65 -9.17
CA PHE A 81 -6.68 12.38 -9.42
C PHE A 81 -6.94 11.07 -10.17
N SER A 82 -5.90 10.32 -10.53
CA SER A 82 -6.02 9.04 -11.25
C SER A 82 -6.27 7.84 -10.32
N ALA A 83 -6.54 8.09 -9.04
CA ALA A 83 -6.92 7.04 -8.09
C ALA A 83 -8.23 6.38 -8.53
N PHE A 84 -8.23 5.06 -8.71
CA PHE A 84 -9.39 4.31 -9.20
C PHE A 84 -9.94 3.30 -8.18
N ALA A 85 -9.18 3.02 -7.13
CA ALA A 85 -9.62 2.22 -6.00
C ALA A 85 -8.90 2.73 -4.75
N ASN A 86 -9.62 2.79 -3.65
CA ASN A 86 -9.10 3.22 -2.36
C ASN A 86 -9.59 2.25 -1.29
N PHE A 87 -8.73 1.94 -0.32
CA PHE A 87 -9.12 1.18 0.85
C PHE A 87 -8.32 1.61 2.06
N GLU A 88 -8.87 1.38 3.24
CA GLU A 88 -8.21 1.69 4.50
C GLU A 88 -7.59 0.44 5.11
N PHE A 89 -6.48 0.61 5.81
CA PHE A 89 -5.77 -0.46 6.49
C PHE A 89 -5.31 -0.01 7.87
N ASN A 90 -5.73 -0.75 8.89
CA ASN A 90 -5.18 -0.62 10.23
C ASN A 90 -3.89 -1.45 10.32
N TYR A 91 -2.75 -0.77 10.43
CA TYR A 91 -1.41 -1.37 10.54
C TYR A 91 -0.94 -1.55 11.99
N GLU A 92 -1.80 -1.35 12.98
CA GLU A 92 -1.48 -1.61 14.38
C GLU A 92 -1.06 -3.08 14.56
N ASN A 93 0.16 -3.31 15.07
CA ASN A 93 0.74 -4.64 15.24
C ASN A 93 0.96 -5.44 13.93
N TYR A 94 1.03 -4.76 12.78
CA TYR A 94 1.34 -5.40 11.50
C TYR A 94 2.53 -4.76 10.79
N ILE A 95 3.24 -5.59 10.03
CA ILE A 95 4.14 -5.16 8.96
C ILE A 95 3.32 -5.19 7.66
N PHE A 96 3.30 -4.08 6.93
CA PHE A 96 2.66 -3.99 5.62
C PHE A 96 3.67 -4.37 4.54
N ASN A 97 3.36 -5.39 3.72
CA ASN A 97 4.28 -5.92 2.74
C ASN A 97 3.83 -5.57 1.32
N ILE A 98 4.76 -5.08 0.49
CA ILE A 98 4.54 -4.85 -0.95
C ILE A 98 5.67 -5.52 -1.72
N LYS A 99 5.41 -6.73 -2.19
CA LYS A 99 6.44 -7.65 -2.68
C LYS A 99 6.37 -7.88 -4.17
N ASN A 100 7.54 -7.98 -4.79
CA ASN A 100 7.65 -8.33 -6.19
C ASN A 100 7.61 -9.85 -6.34
N ASN A 101 6.52 -10.39 -6.88
CA ASN A 101 6.40 -11.82 -7.19
C ASN A 101 6.51 -12.09 -8.70
N HIS A 102 7.44 -11.42 -9.38
CA HIS A 102 7.74 -11.50 -10.83
C HIS A 102 6.57 -11.16 -11.77
N GLU A 103 5.49 -11.93 -11.77
CA GLU A 103 4.30 -11.73 -12.59
C GLU A 103 3.38 -10.63 -12.01
N LYS A 104 3.41 -10.44 -10.69
CA LYS A 104 2.49 -9.55 -9.97
C LYS A 104 3.12 -8.93 -8.73
N VAL A 105 2.51 -7.86 -8.25
CA VAL A 105 2.76 -7.29 -6.94
C VAL A 105 1.86 -7.98 -5.94
N LEU A 106 2.44 -8.45 -4.84
CA LEU A 106 1.69 -9.04 -3.74
C LEU A 106 1.66 -8.06 -2.57
N VAL A 107 0.46 -7.74 -2.10
CA VAL A 107 0.20 -6.94 -0.91
C VAL A 107 -0.33 -7.85 0.19
N THR A 108 0.42 -7.96 1.28
CA THR A 108 0.06 -8.79 2.44
C THR A 108 0.31 -8.05 3.75
N ARG A 109 -0.10 -8.66 4.86
CA ARG A 109 0.22 -8.19 6.21
C ARG A 109 0.81 -9.31 7.05
N THR A 110 1.85 -9.01 7.81
CA THR A 110 2.47 -9.96 8.75
C THR A 110 2.23 -9.44 10.17
N LYS A 111 1.64 -10.26 11.03
CA LYS A 111 1.43 -9.90 12.44
C LYS A 111 2.77 -9.87 13.17
N MET A 112 2.98 -8.83 13.99
CA MET A 112 4.13 -8.71 14.89
C MET A 112 3.98 -9.52 16.17
#